data_AF-A0A1H7ABP1-F1
#
_entry.id   AF-A0A1H7ABP1-F1
#
_cell.length_a   1.000
_cell.length_b   1.000
_cell.length_c   1.000
_cell.angle_alpha   90.00
_cell.angle_beta   90.00
_cell.angle_gamma   90.00
#
_symmetry.space_group_name_H-M   'P 1'
#
loop_
_entity.id
_entity.type
_entity.pdbx_description
1 polymer ?
#
loop_
_entity_poly.entity_id
_entity_poly.type
_entity_poly.pdbx_seq_one_letter_code
_entity_poly.pdbx_strand_id
1 'polypeptide(L)'
;MYKKYNDSYVFPASIEKEETNFVIHFHDLPGCVAVGDTLDEAIHLAKDGLALHLWGMEHDGEEIPTPTPLCKIPLEKNETLYLIDVDMSNARSQMDNYAEKKPHWTNSEAPPKF
;
A
#
# COMPACT_ATOMS: atom_id res chain seq x y z
N MET A 1 -24.76 4.05 3.84
CA MET A 1 -23.98 5.29 4.04
C MET A 1 -22.68 5.11 3.28
N TYR A 2 -22.32 6.01 2.37
CA TYR A 2 -21.02 5.92 1.68
C TYR A 2 -19.93 6.38 2.65
N LYS A 3 -18.98 5.48 2.96
CA LYS A 3 -17.80 5.82 3.76
C LYS A 3 -16.90 6.69 2.89
N LYS A 4 -16.67 7.94 3.31
CA LYS A 4 -15.80 8.87 2.60
C LYS A 4 -14.38 8.66 3.08
N TYR A 5 -13.50 8.19 2.20
CA TYR A 5 -12.08 8.04 2.46
C TYR A 5 -11.30 9.31 2.11
N ASN A 6 -10.13 9.47 2.71
CA ASN A 6 -9.26 10.61 2.40
C ASN A 6 -8.51 10.37 1.10
N ASP A 7 -8.17 11.44 0.40
CA ASP A 7 -7.49 11.35 -0.90
C ASP A 7 -5.97 11.33 -0.77
N SER A 8 -5.44 11.70 0.39
CA SER A 8 -4.01 11.67 0.66
C SER A 8 -3.73 11.05 2.03
N TYR A 9 -2.76 10.17 2.09
CA TYR A 9 -2.28 9.60 3.35
C TYR A 9 -0.77 9.78 3.45
N VAL A 10 -0.30 9.97 4.67
CA VAL A 10 1.12 9.99 4.99
C VAL A 10 1.31 9.02 6.15
N PHE A 11 2.02 7.94 5.90
CA PHE A 11 2.38 6.98 6.93
C PHE A 11 3.87 7.02 7.20
N PRO A 12 4.27 7.00 8.48
CA PRO A 12 5.65 6.79 8.81
C PRO A 12 6.05 5.33 8.59
N ALA A 13 7.27 5.13 8.12
CA ALA A 13 7.88 3.84 7.92
C ALA A 13 9.32 3.83 8.46
N SER A 14 9.76 2.69 8.98
CA SER A 14 11.18 2.47 9.27
C SER A 14 11.85 1.91 8.02
N ILE A 15 13.06 2.40 7.73
CA ILE A 15 13.93 1.86 6.69
C ILE A 15 15.10 1.17 7.38
N GLU A 16 15.22 -0.13 7.19
CA GLU A 16 16.36 -0.93 7.62
C GLU A 16 17.31 -1.16 6.44
N LYS A 17 18.61 -0.89 6.66
CA LYS A 17 19.65 -1.24 5.70
C LYS A 17 20.19 -2.64 6.00
N GLU A 18 19.94 -3.58 5.12
CA GLU A 18 20.58 -4.90 5.13
C GLU A 18 21.86 -4.92 4.28
N GLU A 19 22.55 -6.06 4.24
CA GLU A 19 23.82 -6.24 3.51
C GLU A 19 23.72 -5.85 2.04
N THR A 20 22.63 -6.24 1.36
CA THR A 20 22.47 -6.02 -0.09
C THR A 20 21.25 -5.19 -0.46
N ASN A 21 20.24 -5.07 0.42
CA ASN A 21 18.96 -4.45 0.10
C ASN A 21 18.56 -3.39 1.16
N PHE A 22 17.40 -2.78 0.96
CA PHE A 22 16.71 -1.93 1.92
C PHE A 22 15.32 -2.50 2.16
N VAL A 23 14.95 -2.61 3.43
CA VAL A 23 13.64 -3.08 3.85
C VAL A 23 12.88 -1.92 4.47
N ILE A 24 11.62 -1.74 4.06
CA ILE A 24 10.73 -0.69 4.56
C ILE A 24 9.55 -1.33 5.26
N HIS A 25 9.32 -0.95 6.51
CA HIS A 25 8.25 -1.46 7.35
C HIS A 25 7.29 -0.35 7.77
N PHE A 26 5.99 -0.59 7.66
CA PHE A 26 4.96 0.31 8.18
C PHE A 26 4.44 -0.22 9.52
N HIS A 27 4.69 0.51 10.61
CA HIS A 27 4.25 0.07 11.95
C HIS A 27 2.73 0.10 12.13
N ASP A 28 2.06 1.04 11.47
CA ASP A 28 0.61 1.20 11.57
C ASP A 28 -0.14 0.24 10.63
N LEU A 29 0.55 -0.36 9.65
CA LEU A 29 -0.02 -1.23 8.62
C LEU A 29 0.72 -2.57 8.60
N PRO A 30 0.48 -3.44 9.60
CA PRO A 30 1.16 -4.73 9.70
C PRO A 30 0.88 -5.57 8.45
N GLY A 31 1.94 -6.06 7.84
CA GLY A 31 1.87 -6.81 6.57
C GLY A 31 2.13 -5.95 5.32
N CYS A 32 2.16 -4.62 5.44
CA CYS A 32 2.69 -3.74 4.41
C CYS A 32 4.21 -3.62 4.58
N VAL A 33 4.97 -4.34 3.74
CA VAL A 33 6.43 -4.35 3.74
C VAL A 33 6.91 -4.23 2.29
N ALA A 34 7.97 -3.47 2.07
CA ALA A 34 8.62 -3.36 0.77
C ALA A 34 10.12 -3.63 0.91
N VAL A 35 10.69 -4.24 -0.13
CA VAL A 35 12.12 -4.55 -0.21
C VAL A 35 12.62 -4.11 -1.58
N GLY A 36 13.73 -3.38 -1.62
CA GLY A 36 14.39 -2.99 -2.87
C GLY A 36 15.90 -3.10 -2.74
N ASP A 37 16.60 -3.32 -3.86
CA ASP A 37 18.05 -3.42 -3.87
C ASP A 37 18.69 -2.05 -3.63
N THR A 38 17.99 -0.99 -4.03
CA THR A 38 18.36 0.41 -3.77
C THR A 38 17.34 1.12 -2.89
N LEU A 39 17.77 2.19 -2.22
CA LEU A 39 16.88 3.00 -1.40
C LEU A 39 15.71 3.58 -2.21
N ASP A 40 16.00 4.08 -3.42
CA ASP A 40 15.01 4.69 -4.30
C ASP A 40 13.96 3.67 -4.75
N GLU A 41 14.41 2.47 -5.14
CA GLU A 41 13.55 1.36 -5.48
C GLU A 41 12.68 0.92 -4.29
N ALA A 42 13.28 0.75 -3.11
CA ALA A 42 12.54 0.37 -1.91
C ALA A 42 11.45 1.39 -1.56
N ILE A 43 11.76 2.69 -1.66
CA ILE A 43 10.78 3.77 -1.45
C ILE A 43 9.67 3.72 -2.50
N HIS A 44 10.01 3.50 -3.77
CA HIS A 44 9.02 3.38 -4.84
C HIS A 44 8.08 2.20 -4.60
N LEU A 45 8.63 1.03 -4.30
CA LEU A 45 7.85 -0.17 -3.97
C LEU A 45 7.02 0.01 -2.70
N ALA A 46 7.52 0.74 -1.71
CA ALA A 46 6.78 1.07 -0.50
C ALA A 46 5.59 2.00 -0.78
N LYS A 47 5.73 2.97 -1.70
CA LYS A 47 4.62 3.83 -2.13
C LYS A 47 3.52 3.02 -2.82
N ASP A 48 3.90 2.13 -3.74
CA ASP A 48 2.97 1.26 -4.44
C ASP A 48 2.30 0.26 -3.49
N GLY A 49 3.09 -0.35 -2.60
CA GLY A 49 2.59 -1.26 -1.56
C GLY A 49 1.62 -0.59 -0.61
N LEU A 50 1.93 0.64 -0.17
CA LEU A 50 1.04 1.43 0.68
C LEU A 50 -0.28 1.75 -0.04
N ALA A 51 -0.22 2.18 -1.29
CA ALA A 51 -1.40 2.47 -2.10
C ALA A 51 -2.29 1.23 -2.25
N LEU A 52 -1.68 0.08 -2.54
CA LEU A 52 -2.37 -1.20 -2.70
C LEU A 52 -3.03 -1.66 -1.40
N HIS A 53 -2.30 -1.57 -0.29
CA HIS A 53 -2.79 -1.97 1.02
C HIS A 53 -3.99 -1.12 1.44
N LEU A 54 -3.89 0.21 1.33
CA LEU A 54 -4.99 1.11 1.65
C LEU A 54 -6.21 0.89 0.74
N TRP A 55 -6.01 0.69 -0.57
CA TRP A 55 -7.11 0.39 -1.48
C TRP A 55 -7.84 -0.92 -1.11
N GLY A 56 -7.09 -1.96 -0.72
CA GLY A 56 -7.68 -3.22 -0.23
C GLY A 56 -8.53 -3.00 1.01
N MET A 57 -8.02 -2.26 2.00
CA MET A 57 -8.77 -1.91 3.22
C MET A 57 -10.05 -1.12 2.89
N GLU A 58 -9.99 -0.18 1.93
CA GLU A 58 -11.15 0.58 1.48
C GLU A 58 -12.23 -0.31 0.85
N HIS A 59 -11.80 -1.29 0.04
CA HIS A 59 -12.67 -2.24 -0.66
C HIS A 59 -13.33 -3.24 0.29
N ASP A 60 -12.58 -3.73 1.26
CA ASP A 60 -13.05 -4.66 2.29
C ASP A 60 -13.86 -3.95 3.40
N GLY A 61 -13.92 -2.62 3.37
CA GLY A 61 -14.67 -1.80 4.31
C GLY A 61 -13.99 -1.63 5.67
N GLU A 62 -12.72 -2.02 5.78
CA GLU A 62 -11.90 -1.91 6.98
C GLU A 62 -11.64 -0.44 7.35
N GLU A 63 -11.19 -0.22 8.59
CA GLU A 63 -10.81 1.12 9.05
C GLU A 63 -9.33 1.35 8.81
N ILE A 64 -9.00 2.39 8.04
CA ILE A 64 -7.63 2.84 7.88
C ILE A 64 -7.17 3.46 9.21
N PRO A 65 -6.08 2.97 9.82
CA PRO A 65 -5.61 3.46 11.11
C PRO A 65 -5.09 4.89 11.00
N THR A 66 -5.11 5.60 12.14
CA THR A 66 -4.44 6.90 12.23
C THR A 66 -2.93 6.69 12.33
N PRO A 67 -2.11 7.37 11.53
CA PRO A 67 -0.66 7.26 11.60
C PRO A 67 -0.12 7.58 13.00
N THR A 68 0.81 6.78 13.49
CA THR A 68 1.46 7.01 14.78
C THR A 68 2.31 8.27 14.74
N PRO A 69 2.26 9.14 15.77
CA PRO A 69 3.12 10.32 15.83
C PRO A 69 4.61 9.96 15.75
N LEU A 70 5.39 10.73 15.00
CA LEU A 70 6.81 10.45 14.73
C LEU A 70 7.66 10.22 15.99
N CYS A 71 7.35 10.93 17.07
CA CYS A 71 8.07 10.80 18.35
C CYS A 71 7.76 9.52 19.13
N LYS A 72 6.76 8.74 18.72
CA LYS A 72 6.33 7.50 19.37
C LYS A 72 6.73 6.25 18.59
N ILE A 73 7.42 6.41 17.47
CA ILE A 73 7.84 5.31 16.63
C ILE A 73 9.08 4.67 17.24
N PRO A 74 9.02 3.37 17.59
CA PRO A 74 10.21 2.65 18.00
C PRO A 74 11.11 2.48 16.78
N LEU A 75 12.32 3.02 16.85
CA LEU A 75 13.36 2.79 15.85
C LEU A 75 14.48 1.99 16.49
N GLU A 76 14.92 0.95 15.82
CA GLU A 76 16.14 0.23 16.16
C GLU A 76 17.38 1.02 15.72
N LYS A 77 18.55 0.66 16.24
CA LYS A 77 19.80 1.43 16.05
C LYS A 77 20.22 1.58 14.57
N ASN A 78 19.78 0.68 13.70
CA ASN A 78 20.10 0.66 12.27
C ASN A 78 18.92 1.08 11.38
N GLU A 79 17.82 1.52 11.97
CA GLU A 79 16.65 1.99 11.24
C GLU A 79 16.65 3.50 11.10
N THR A 80 16.13 3.98 9.98
CA THR A 80 15.88 5.40 9.73
C THR A 80 14.40 5.61 9.52
N LEU A 81 13.83 6.61 10.20
CA LEU A 81 12.44 7.01 9.99
C LEU A 81 12.28 7.72 8.65
N TYR A 82 11.26 7.33 7.89
CA TYR A 82 10.89 7.95 6.63
C TYR A 82 9.38 8.17 6.55
N LEU A 83 8.96 9.25 5.90
CA LEU A 83 7.54 9.54 5.67
C LEU A 83 7.19 9.19 4.24
N ILE A 84 6.19 8.32 4.09
CA ILE A 84 5.72 7.89 2.79
C ILE A 84 4.32 8.45 2.57
N ASP A 85 4.23 9.33 1.58
CA ASP A 85 2.99 9.93 1.12
C ASP A 85 2.44 9.16 -0.08
N VAL A 86 1.11 9.05 -0.12
CA VAL A 86 0.35 8.48 -1.24
C VAL A 86 -0.86 9.34 -1.56
N ASP A 87 -1.13 9.49 -2.86
CA ASP A 87 -2.35 10.08 -3.40
C ASP A 87 -3.30 8.98 -3.87
N MET A 88 -4.33 8.74 -3.07
CA MET A 88 -5.35 7.73 -3.31
C MET A 88 -6.34 8.11 -4.41
N SER A 89 -6.45 9.39 -4.78
CA SER A 89 -7.30 9.81 -5.92
C SER A 89 -6.84 9.15 -7.22
N ASN A 90 -5.53 9.16 -7.43
CA ASN A 90 -4.90 8.54 -8.58
C ASN A 90 -4.82 7.02 -8.43
N ALA A 91 -4.42 6.53 -7.24
CA ALA A 91 -4.26 5.10 -6.99
C ALA A 91 -5.57 4.32 -7.18
N ARG A 92 -6.71 4.80 -6.65
CA ARG A 92 -8.03 4.16 -6.85
C ARG A 92 -8.37 4.01 -8.31
N SER A 93 -8.20 5.10 -9.07
CA SER A 93 -8.49 5.10 -10.51
C SER A 93 -7.64 4.07 -11.26
N GLN A 94 -6.38 3.90 -10.90
CA GLN A 94 -5.51 2.89 -11.52
C GLN A 94 -5.85 1.46 -11.09
N MET A 95 -6.11 1.24 -9.80
CA MET A 95 -6.42 -0.08 -9.25
C MET A 95 -7.77 -0.59 -9.72
N ASP A 96 -8.80 0.25 -9.76
CA ASP A 96 -10.13 -0.12 -10.25
C ASP A 96 -10.06 -0.55 -11.72
N ASN A 97 -9.32 0.21 -12.55
CA ASN A 97 -9.04 -0.16 -13.94
C ASN A 97 -8.26 -1.47 -14.07
N TYR A 98 -7.37 -1.80 -13.13
CA TYR A 98 -6.66 -3.08 -13.11
C TYR A 98 -7.59 -4.23 -12.71
N ALA A 99 -8.40 -4.05 -11.66
CA ALA A 99 -9.36 -5.03 -11.18
C ALA A 99 -10.47 -5.33 -12.20
N GLU A 100 -10.88 -4.33 -12.99
CA GLU A 100 -11.89 -4.48 -14.04
C GLU A 100 -11.38 -5.19 -15.30
N LYS A 101 -10.06 -5.26 -15.53
CA LYS A 101 -9.46 -6.04 -16.64
C LYS A 101 -9.58 -7.53 -16.37
N LYS A 102 -10.81 -8.03 -16.44
CA LYS A 102 -11.12 -9.46 -16.48
C LYS A 102 -10.38 -10.09 -17.67
N PRO A 103 -9.69 -11.24 -17.49
CA PRO A 103 -9.09 -11.94 -18.62
C PRO A 103 -10.16 -12.25 -19.67
N HIS A 104 -9.78 -12.23 -20.95
CA HIS A 104 -10.67 -12.47 -22.09
C HIS A 104 -11.58 -13.72 -21.91
N TRP A 105 -11.11 -14.75 -21.20
CA TRP A 105 -11.86 -15.98 -20.91
C TRP A 105 -13.06 -15.82 -19.95
N THR A 106 -13.13 -14.72 -19.18
CA THR A 106 -14.22 -14.45 -18.23
C THR A 106 -15.45 -13.79 -18.85
N ASN A 107 -15.41 -13.42 -20.15
CA ASN A 107 -16.63 -13.17 -20.93
C ASN A 107 -17.20 -14.52 -21.41
N SER A 108 -17.55 -15.40 -20.48
CA SER A 108 -18.31 -16.60 -20.81
C SER A 108 -19.77 -16.19 -20.98
N GLU A 109 -20.20 -15.97 -22.21
CA GLU A 109 -21.60 -16.09 -22.59
C GLU A 109 -22.12 -17.40 -21.95
N ALA A 110 -23.22 -17.30 -21.19
CA ALA A 110 -23.76 -18.44 -20.46
C ALA A 110 -23.86 -19.65 -21.39
N PRO A 111 -23.38 -20.86 -20.98
CA PRO A 111 -23.40 -22.00 -21.87
C PRO A 111 -24.85 -22.29 -22.30
N PRO A 112 -25.08 -22.72 -23.55
CA PRO A 112 -26.41 -23.01 -24.03
C PRO A 112 -27.05 -24.07 -23.14
N LYS A 113 -28.25 -23.78 -22.63
CA LYS A 113 -29.03 -24.71 -21.84
C LYS A 113 -29.44 -25.86 -22.76
N PHE A 114 -28.95 -27.07 -22.46
CA PHE A 114 -29.42 -28.32 -23.07
C PHE A 114 -30.82 -28.67 -22.54
#